data_AF-A0A975MUU7-F1
#
_entry.id   AF-A0A975MUU7-F1
#
_cell.length_a   1.000
_cell.length_b   1.000
_cell.length_c   1.000
_cell.angle_alpha   90.00
_cell.angle_beta   90.00
_cell.angle_gamma   90.00
#
_symmetry.space_group_name_H-M   'P 1'
#
loop_
_entity.id
_entity.type
_entity.pdbx_description
1 polymer ?
#
loop_
_entity_poly.entity_id
_entity_poly.type
_entity_poly.pdbx_seq_one_letter_code
_entity_poly.pdbx_strand_id
1 'polypeptide(L)' 'MDSSVGPVDEGTMVIDCDRCEVRGDACADCVVSVLLGAPPEIEWDSSERLAVDALAEAGMVPRLRLVPAEPERRLRAG' A
#
# COMPACT_ATOMS: atom_id res chain seq x y z
N MET A 1 -8.28 -29.33 0.04
CA MET A 1 -9.24 -28.41 0.69
C MET A 1 -8.72 -28.20 2.09
N ASP A 2 -7.98 -27.11 2.29
CA ASP A 2 -7.20 -26.88 3.50
C ASP A 2 -8.11 -26.49 4.67
N SER A 3 -8.07 -27.31 5.73
CA SER A 3 -8.81 -27.11 6.97
C SER A 3 -7.96 -26.38 8.04
N SER A 4 -6.93 -25.62 7.63
CA SER A 4 -5.92 -25.10 8.56
C SER A 4 -6.05 -23.61 8.89
N VAL A 5 -7.09 -22.91 8.41
CA VAL A 5 -7.33 -21.52 8.85
C VAL A 5 -7.83 -21.54 10.29
N GLY A 6 -6.91 -21.29 11.24
CA GLY A 6 -7.20 -21.12 12.66
C GLY A 6 -8.11 -19.92 12.94
N PRO A 7 -8.51 -19.70 14.21
CA PRO A 7 -9.38 -18.58 14.56
C PRO A 7 -8.71 -17.27 14.19
N VAL A 8 -9.31 -16.55 13.24
CA VAL A 8 -8.91 -15.18 12.91
C VAL A 8 -9.24 -14.29 14.11
N ASP A 9 -8.24 -13.59 14.63
CA ASP A 9 -8.47 -12.55 15.63
C ASP A 9 -9.44 -11.51 15.03
N GLU A 10 -10.43 -11.05 15.81
CA GLU A 10 -11.60 -10.32 15.29
C GLU A 10 -11.26 -8.98 14.60
N GLY A 11 -10.00 -8.52 14.68
CA GLY A 11 -9.46 -7.39 13.92
C GLY A 11 -8.62 -7.71 12.68
N THR A 12 -8.44 -8.98 12.31
CA THR A 12 -7.51 -9.37 11.24
C THR A 12 -8.21 -9.49 9.88
N MET A 13 -7.82 -8.64 8.92
CA MET A 13 -8.24 -8.78 7.52
C MET A 13 -7.44 -9.90 6.85
N VAL A 14 -8.13 -10.95 6.38
CA VAL A 14 -7.53 -12.07 5.64
C VAL A 14 -7.95 -12.00 4.17
N ILE A 15 -6.97 -12.05 3.27
CA ILE A 15 -7.19 -12.03 1.81
C ILE A 15 -6.82 -13.43 1.27
N ASP A 16 -7.83 -14.15 0.78
CA ASP A 16 -7.65 -15.46 0.15
C ASP A 16 -7.33 -15.29 -1.35
N CYS A 17 -6.05 -15.33 -1.66
CA CYS A 17 -5.57 -15.25 -3.04
C CYS A 17 -5.99 -16.46 -3.89
N ASP A 18 -6.27 -17.63 -3.31
CA ASP A 18 -6.64 -18.83 -4.09
C ASP A 18 -8.09 -18.78 -4.58
N ARG A 19 -8.93 -17.95 -3.96
CA ARG A 19 -10.31 -17.69 -4.37
C ARG A 19 -10.52 -16.34 -5.06
N CYS A 20 -9.48 -15.52 -5.18
CA CYS A 20 -9.59 -14.19 -5.78
C CYS A 20 -9.86 -14.28 -7.30
N GLU A 21 -11.06 -13.87 -7.73
CA GLU A 21 -11.53 -13.96 -9.12
C GLU A 21 -10.70 -13.11 -10.10
N VAL A 22 -10.06 -12.05 -9.60
CA VAL A 22 -9.23 -11.13 -10.40
C VAL A 22 -7.73 -11.42 -10.25
N ARG A 23 -7.36 -12.56 -9.65
CA ARG A 23 -5.96 -12.92 -9.45
C ARG A 23 -5.25 -13.09 -10.79
N GLY A 24 -4.09 -12.46 -10.92
CA GLY A 24 -3.35 -12.38 -12.17
C GLY A 24 -3.82 -11.20 -13.02
N ASP A 25 -5.10 -11.19 -13.42
CA ASP A 25 -5.64 -10.22 -14.38
C ASP A 25 -5.60 -8.77 -13.89
N ALA A 26 -5.96 -8.51 -12.62
CA ALA A 26 -5.96 -7.17 -12.03
C ALA A 26 -5.18 -7.08 -10.71
N CYS A 27 -4.44 -8.12 -10.34
CA CYS A 27 -3.67 -8.15 -9.09
C CYS A 27 -2.64 -7.01 -8.99
N ALA A 28 -2.06 -6.58 -10.12
CA ALA A 28 -1.05 -5.52 -10.14
C ALA A 28 -1.63 -4.16 -9.72
N ASP A 29 -2.88 -3.88 -10.08
CA ASP A 29 -3.60 -2.65 -9.76
C ASP A 29 -4.51 -2.78 -8.50
N CYS A 30 -4.43 -3.91 -7.79
CA CYS A 30 -5.15 -4.12 -6.53
C CYS A 30 -4.40 -3.50 -5.35
N VAL A 31 -5.11 -3.11 -4.28
CA VAL A 31 -4.49 -2.58 -3.04
C VAL A 31 -3.45 -3.51 -2.40
N VAL A 32 -3.54 -4.82 -2.66
CA VAL A 32 -2.60 -5.83 -2.16
C VAL A 32 -1.17 -5.57 -2.66
N SER A 33 -0.99 -5.05 -3.87
CA SER A 33 0.34 -4.73 -4.40
C SER A 33 1.03 -3.68 -3.53
N VAL A 34 0.31 -2.63 -3.12
CA VAL A 34 0.81 -1.59 -2.21
C VAL A 34 1.18 -2.15 -0.84
N LEU A 35 0.40 -3.09 -0.32
CA LEU A 35 0.64 -3.70 1.00
C LEU A 35 1.85 -4.65 1.01
N LEU A 36 2.06 -5.41 -0.07
CA LEU A 36 3.15 -6.37 -0.18
C LEU A 36 4.46 -5.76 -0.70
N GLY A 37 4.39 -4.60 -1.34
CA GLY A 37 5.54 -3.85 -1.83
C GLY A 37 5.11 -2.56 -2.51
N ALA A 38 5.14 -1.46 -1.77
CA ALA A 38 4.94 -0.15 -2.36
C ALA A 38 5.96 0.08 -3.49
N PRO A 39 5.58 0.78 -4.58
CA PRO A 39 6.54 1.24 -5.57
C PRO A 39 7.71 1.95 -4.88
N PRO A 40 8.96 1.73 -5.33
CA PRO A 40 10.15 2.13 -4.58
C PRO A 40 10.21 3.62 -4.31
N GLU A 41 9.60 4.45 -5.16
CA GLU A 41 9.50 5.89 -4.97
C GLU A 41 8.10 6.36 -5.39
N ILE A 42 7.40 7.05 -4.49
CA ILE A 42 6.23 7.84 -4.85
C ILE A 42 6.72 9.29 -4.93
N GLU A 43 6.84 9.80 -6.14
CA GLU A 43 7.13 11.21 -6.40
C GLU A 43 5.82 11.99 -6.31
N TRP A 44 5.79 13.03 -5.48
CA TRP A 44 4.63 13.89 -5.33
C TRP A 44 5.00 15.31 -5.73
N ASP A 45 4.25 15.88 -6.66
CA ASP A 45 4.38 17.30 -6.92
C ASP A 45 3.81 18.15 -5.75
N SER A 46 3.94 19.47 -5.84
CA SER A 46 3.44 20.37 -4.80
C SER A 46 1.92 20.36 -4.70
N SER A 47 1.21 20.18 -5.82
CA SER A 47 -0.24 20.19 -5.89
C SER A 47 -0.85 18.91 -5.32
N GLU A 48 -0.24 17.76 -5.57
CA GLU A 48 -0.65 16.46 -5.02
C GLU A 48 -0.49 16.43 -3.49
N ARG A 49 0.62 16.97 -2.98
CA ARG A 49 0.84 17.11 -1.53
C ARG A 49 -0.22 17.99 -0.88
N LEU A 50 -0.51 19.14 -1.49
CA LEU A 50 -1.55 20.05 -0.99
C LEU A 50 -2.94 19.39 -1.02
N ALA A 51 -3.25 18.62 -2.06
CA ALA A 51 -4.52 17.90 -2.15
C ALA A 51 -4.66 16.89 -1.01
N VAL A 52 -3.62 16.10 -0.72
CA VAL A 52 -3.68 15.12 0.37
C VAL A 52 -3.64 15.75 1.75
N ASP A 53 -2.94 16.86 1.92
CA ASP A 53 -3.02 17.65 3.15
C ASP A 53 -4.45 18.18 3.39
N ALA A 54 -5.12 18.67 2.35
CA ALA A 54 -6.52 19.12 2.45
C ALA A 54 -7.47 17.96 2.81
N LEU A 55 -7.29 16.78 2.21
CA LEU A 55 -8.06 15.58 2.57
C LEU A 55 -7.81 15.16 4.02
N ALA A 56 -6.57 15.28 4.50
CA ALA A 56 -6.22 14.95 5.88
C ALA A 56 -6.79 15.96 6.88
N GLU A 57 -6.81 17.25 6.53
CA GLU A 57 -7.47 18.31 7.32
C GLU A 57 -8.97 18.10 7.44
N ALA A 58 -9.60 17.62 6.37
CA ALA A 58 -11.00 17.22 6.37
C ALA A 58 -11.28 15.90 7.12
N GLY A 59 -10.24 15.19 7.60
CA GLY A 59 -10.37 13.91 8.30
C GLY A 59 -10.68 12.72 7.40
N MET A 60 -10.50 12.87 6.08
CA MET A 60 -10.80 11.82 5.09
C MET A 60 -9.67 10.82 4.93
N VAL A 61 -8.43 11.24 5.18
CA VAL A 61 -7.23 10.39 5.10
C VAL A 61 -6.28 10.68 6.26
N PRO A 62 -5.38 9.76 6.63
CA PRO A 62 -4.30 10.05 7.57
C PRO A 62 -3.35 11.12 7.03
N ARG A 63 -2.75 11.90 7.93
CA ARG A 63 -1.69 12.87 7.57
C ARG A 63 -0.52 12.17 6.88
N LEU A 64 0.06 12.88 5.91
CA LEU A 64 1.21 12.42 5.15
C LEU A 64 2.41 12.17 6.09
N ARG A 65 2.98 10.97 6.06
CA ARG A 65 4.12 10.54 6.90
C ARG A 65 5.32 10.16 6.02
N LEU A 66 5.63 10.99 5.02
CA LEU A 66 6.76 10.74 4.13
C LEU A 66 8.07 10.92 4.89
N VAL A 67 8.98 9.97 4.71
CA VAL A 67 10.38 10.10 5.13
C VAL A 67 11.16 10.58 3.91
N PRO A 68 11.94 11.67 3.99
CA PRO A 68 12.77 12.12 2.87
C PRO A 68 13.66 10.98 2.37
N ALA A 69 13.72 10.80 1.05
CA ALA A 69 14.63 9.84 0.46
C ALA A 69 16.08 10.32 0.68
N GLU A 70 16.85 9.57 1.47
CA GLU A 70 18.28 9.86 1.60
C GLU A 70 19.01 9.52 0.28
N PRO A 71 19.89 10.41 -0.22
CA PRO A 71 20.52 10.26 -1.53
C PRO A 71 21.43 9.02 -1.65
N GLU A 72 21.86 8.40 -0.55
CA GLU A 72 22.88 7.34 -0.56
C GLU A 72 22.36 5.93 -0.94
N ARG A 73 21.06 5.65 -0.80
CA ARG A 73 20.48 4.34 -1.15
C ARG A 73 20.34 4.14 -2.67
N ARG A 74 20.45 5.22 -3.45
CA ARG A 74 20.41 5.23 -4.92
C ARG A 74 21.68 4.65 -5.56
N LEU A 75 22.81 4.68 -4.85
CA LEU A 75 24.12 4.25 -5.37
C LEU A 75 24.41 2.76 -5.16
N ARG A 76 23.66 2.05 -4.31
CA ARG A 76 23.91 0.63 -3.96
C ARG A 76 23.03 -0.38 -4.68
N ALA A 77 22.13 0.08 -5.56
CA ALA A 77 21.21 -0.76 -6.33
C ALA A 77 21.60 -0.88 -7.82
N GLY A 78 22.83 -0.52 -8.18
CA GLY A 78 23.39 -0.65 -9.54
C GLY A 78 24.24 -1.90 -9.73
#